data_AF-A0A961F8Z8-F1
#
_entry.id   AF-A0A961F8Z8-F1
#
_cell.length_a   1.000
_cell.length_b   1.000
_cell.length_c   1.000
_cell.angle_alpha   90.00
_cell.angle_beta   90.00
_cell.angle_gamma   90.00
#
_symmetry.space_group_name_H-M   'P 1'
#
loop_
_entity.id
_entity.type
_entity.pdbx_description
1 polymer ?
#
loop_
_entity_poly.entity_id
_entity_poly.type
_entity_poly.pdbx_seq_one_letter_code
_entity_poly.pdbx_strand_id
1 'polypeptide(L)'
;PGIALENFDPIGRWRNTERDGTPIVNRDQLTDGTEMKGVEGLTAWLRTREDEFLTNFHRKLLGYALGRAVLPGDKRLLERMKQHGSQFESLVDAIVTSPQFTRAR
;
A
#
# COMPACT_ATOMS: atom_id res chain seq x y z
N PRO A 1 -5.82 8.63 7.54
CA PRO A 1 -5.96 8.40 6.08
C PRO A 1 -7.24 7.65 5.65
N GLY A 2 -8.00 7.03 6.56
CA GLY A 2 -9.28 6.38 6.20
C GLY A 2 -10.30 7.34 5.57
N ILE A 3 -10.37 8.57 6.09
CA ILE A 3 -11.26 9.64 5.60
C ILE A 3 -11.12 9.91 4.08
N ALA A 4 -9.91 9.74 3.53
CA ALA A 4 -9.65 9.94 2.11
C ALA A 4 -10.41 8.95 1.20
N LEU A 5 -10.84 7.81 1.75
CA LEU A 5 -11.49 6.72 1.04
C LEU A 5 -12.99 6.62 1.32
N GLU A 6 -13.59 7.55 2.06
CA GLU A 6 -15.00 7.47 2.50
C GLU A 6 -16.01 7.45 1.35
N ASN A 7 -15.62 7.97 0.17
CA ASN A 7 -16.44 7.87 -1.02
C ASN A 7 -16.60 6.42 -1.52
N PHE A 8 -15.72 5.50 -1.13
CA PHE A 8 -15.84 4.10 -1.49
C PHE A 8 -16.70 3.36 -0.47
N ASP A 9 -17.69 2.62 -0.96
CA ASP A 9 -18.37 1.63 -0.13
C ASP A 9 -17.49 0.36 0.07
N PRO A 10 -17.91 -0.61 0.91
CA PRO A 10 -17.12 -1.81 1.17
C PRO A 10 -16.83 -2.70 -0.06
N ILE A 11 -17.56 -2.52 -1.16
CA ILE A 11 -17.34 -3.24 -2.43
C ILE A 11 -16.67 -2.36 -3.49
N GLY A 12 -16.24 -1.15 -3.13
CA GLY A 12 -15.49 -0.23 -3.98
C GLY A 12 -16.34 0.66 -4.90
N ARG A 13 -17.65 0.77 -4.70
CA ARG A 13 -18.47 1.72 -5.47
C ARG A 13 -18.30 3.13 -4.95
N TRP A 14 -18.24 4.09 -5.86
CA TRP A 14 -18.20 5.50 -5.53
C TRP A 14 -19.57 6.01 -5.05
N ARG A 15 -19.55 6.81 -3.99
CA ARG A 15 -20.71 7.48 -3.39
C ARG A 15 -20.40 8.96 -3.21
N ASN A 16 -21.44 9.79 -3.38
CA ASN A 16 -21.38 11.23 -3.09
C ASN A 16 -22.14 11.60 -1.82
N THR A 17 -23.05 10.72 -1.37
CA THR A 17 -23.91 10.95 -0.21
C THR A 17 -23.95 9.71 0.68
N GLU A 18 -24.22 9.95 1.95
CA GLU A 18 -24.56 8.92 2.91
C GLU A 18 -25.98 8.39 2.69
N ARG A 19 -26.35 7.35 3.46
CA ARG A 19 -27.67 6.72 3.38
C ARG A 19 -28.81 7.69 3.74
N ASP A 20 -28.55 8.68 4.57
CA ASP A 20 -29.49 9.73 4.96
C ASP A 20 -29.54 10.92 3.99
N GLY A 21 -28.77 10.88 2.90
CA GLY A 21 -28.71 11.93 1.88
C GLY A 21 -27.72 13.06 2.16
N THR A 22 -27.02 13.05 3.30
CA THR A 22 -25.98 14.03 3.59
C THR A 22 -24.73 13.84 2.70
N PRO A 23 -24.00 14.90 2.32
CA PRO A 23 -22.77 14.75 1.54
C PRO A 23 -21.68 14.00 2.32
N ILE A 24 -20.95 13.11 1.63
CA ILE A 24 -19.81 12.41 2.23
C ILE A 24 -18.68 13.40 2.54
N VAL A 25 -18.15 13.33 3.75
CA VAL A 25 -16.98 14.10 4.19
C VAL A 25 -15.72 13.29 3.97
N ASN A 26 -14.93 13.68 2.98
CA ASN A 26 -13.69 12.99 2.58
C ASN A 26 -12.43 13.86 2.74
N ARG A 27 -12.52 14.90 3.58
CA ARG A 27 -11.44 15.88 3.79
C ARG A 27 -10.93 15.78 5.22
N ASP A 28 -9.61 15.80 5.36
CA ASP A 28 -8.94 15.71 6.65
C ASP A 28 -7.61 16.47 6.61
N GLN A 29 -7.02 16.73 7.78
CA GLN A 29 -5.68 17.30 7.90
C GLN A 29 -4.76 16.32 8.61
N LEU A 30 -3.61 16.02 8.02
CA LEU A 30 -2.59 15.19 8.66
C LEU A 30 -1.92 15.94 9.81
N THR A 31 -1.25 15.21 10.69
CA THR A 31 -0.51 15.78 11.83
C THR A 31 0.60 16.75 11.43
N ASP A 32 1.07 16.69 10.19
CA ASP A 32 2.06 17.62 9.62
C ASP A 32 1.42 18.86 8.97
N GLY A 33 0.10 19.01 9.06
CA GLY A 33 -0.66 20.11 8.47
C GLY A 33 -1.09 19.89 7.02
N THR A 34 -0.70 18.79 6.38
CA THR A 34 -1.06 18.52 4.98
C THR A 34 -2.57 18.29 4.85
N GLU A 35 -3.22 19.04 3.96
CA GLU A 35 -4.62 18.82 3.60
C GLU A 35 -4.78 17.55 2.75
N MET A 36 -5.64 16.65 3.22
CA MET A 36 -6.08 15.46 2.50
C MET A 36 -7.46 15.73 1.88
N LYS A 37 -7.59 15.61 0.56
CA LYS A 37 -8.86 15.77 -0.15
C LYS A 37 -9.15 14.53 -0.98
N GLY A 38 -9.90 13.60 -0.40
CA GLY A 38 -10.26 12.34 -1.02
C GLY A 38 -9.06 11.52 -1.51
N VAL A 39 -9.32 10.61 -2.43
CA VAL A 39 -8.32 9.67 -2.98
C VAL A 39 -7.24 10.38 -3.81
N GLU A 40 -7.57 11.48 -4.48
CA GLU A 40 -6.61 12.27 -5.26
C GLU A 40 -5.56 12.90 -4.34
N GLY A 41 -6.00 13.51 -3.23
CA GLY A 41 -5.10 14.08 -2.22
C GLY A 41 -4.22 13.01 -1.57
N LEU A 42 -4.79 11.83 -1.26
CA LEU A 42 -4.01 10.69 -0.77
C LEU A 42 -2.95 10.24 -1.78
N THR A 43 -3.32 10.14 -3.06
CA THR A 43 -2.40 9.72 -4.12
C THR A 43 -1.26 10.73 -4.30
N ALA A 44 -1.58 12.03 -4.31
CA ALA A 44 -0.57 13.08 -4.38
C ALA A 44 0.38 13.04 -3.18
N TRP A 45 -0.16 12.85 -1.97
CA TRP A 45 0.63 12.73 -0.76
C TRP A 45 1.56 11.51 -0.79
N LEU A 46 1.06 10.34 -1.23
CA LEU A 46 1.87 9.13 -1.37
C LEU A 46 3.02 9.30 -2.37
N ARG A 47 2.80 10.05 -3.47
CA ARG A 47 3.87 10.36 -4.44
C ARG A 47 5.02 11.17 -3.82
N THR A 48 4.74 12.03 -2.85
CA THR A 48 5.82 12.75 -2.13
C THR A 48 6.67 11.85 -1.24
N ARG A 49 6.20 10.62 -0.96
CA ARG A 49 6.78 9.63 -0.05
C ARG A 49 6.95 8.29 -0.75
N GLU A 50 7.28 8.32 -2.04
CA GLU A 50 7.33 7.14 -2.89
C GLU A 50 8.26 6.06 -2.33
N ASP A 51 9.44 6.42 -1.83
CA ASP A 51 10.39 5.46 -1.24
C ASP A 51 9.85 4.76 0.01
N GLU A 52 9.15 5.50 0.88
CA GLU A 52 8.52 4.96 2.08
C GLU A 52 7.34 4.06 1.72
N PHE A 53 6.54 4.48 0.73
CA PHE A 53 5.43 3.70 0.20
C PHE A 53 5.93 2.39 -0.40
N LEU A 54 6.90 2.43 -1.31
CA LEU A 54 7.49 1.26 -1.95
C LEU A 54 8.14 0.34 -0.92
N THR A 55 8.88 0.88 0.05
CA THR A 55 9.46 0.09 1.13
C THR A 55 8.39 -0.68 1.92
N ASN A 56 7.29 -0.02 2.27
CA ASN A 56 6.17 -0.68 2.95
C ASN A 56 5.45 -1.69 2.04
N PHE A 57 5.24 -1.33 0.78
CA PHE A 57 4.61 -2.20 -0.22
C PHE A 57 5.38 -3.51 -0.38
N HIS A 58 6.70 -3.46 -0.59
CA HIS A 58 7.55 -4.65 -0.69
C HIS A 58 7.47 -5.53 0.56
N ARG A 59 7.50 -4.93 1.76
CA ARG A 59 7.41 -5.67 3.02
C ARG A 59 6.05 -6.36 3.19
N LYS A 60 4.96 -5.67 2.85
CA LYS A 60 3.60 -6.23 2.96
C LYS A 60 3.36 -7.32 1.91
N LEU A 61 3.80 -7.10 0.68
CA LEU A 61 3.74 -8.09 -0.40
C LEU A 61 4.51 -9.36 -0.04
N LEU A 62 5.75 -9.21 0.44
CA LEU A 62 6.56 -10.36 0.85
C LEU A 62 5.92 -11.12 2.03
N GLY A 63 5.43 -10.40 3.04
CA GLY A 63 4.77 -11.04 4.17
C GLY A 63 3.51 -11.80 3.77
N TYR A 64 2.71 -11.23 2.86
CA TYR A 64 1.55 -11.91 2.28
C TYR A 64 1.96 -13.17 1.53
N ALA A 65 2.95 -13.08 0.63
CA ALA A 65 3.40 -14.20 -0.18
C ALA A 65 4.01 -15.35 0.64
N LEU A 66 4.65 -15.04 1.78
CA LEU A 66 5.23 -16.04 2.67
C LEU A 66 4.24 -16.55 3.74
N GLY A 67 3.04 -15.97 3.85
CA GLY A 67 2.07 -16.30 4.89
C GLY A 67 2.56 -15.99 6.32
N ARG A 68 3.56 -15.11 6.47
CA ARG A 68 4.17 -14.77 7.77
C ARG A 68 4.68 -13.33 7.81
N ALA A 69 4.97 -12.83 9.00
CA ALA A 69 5.70 -11.57 9.14
C ALA A 69 7.10 -11.66 8.51
N VAL A 70 7.58 -10.51 8.01
CA VAL A 70 8.95 -10.34 7.53
C VAL A 70 9.93 -10.48 8.70
N LEU A 71 10.98 -11.26 8.51
CA LEU A 71 12.04 -11.55 9.48
C LEU A 71 13.36 -10.87 9.08
N PRO A 72 14.33 -10.72 10.01
CA PRO A 72 15.65 -10.19 9.68
C PRO A 72 16.37 -10.94 8.52
N GLY A 73 16.12 -12.24 8.39
CA GLY A 73 16.66 -13.08 7.31
C GLY A 73 16.12 -12.73 5.90
N ASP A 74 15.03 -11.97 5.82
CA ASP A 74 14.43 -11.55 4.54
C ASP A 74 15.06 -10.27 4.00
N LYS A 75 15.96 -9.60 4.76
CA LYS A 75 16.55 -8.30 4.40
C LYS A 75 17.18 -8.31 2.99
N ARG A 76 17.93 -9.37 2.64
CA ARG A 76 18.56 -9.46 1.32
C ARG A 76 17.54 -9.57 0.18
N LEU A 77 16.43 -10.28 0.42
CA LEU A 77 15.36 -10.39 -0.57
C LEU A 77 14.64 -9.05 -0.75
N LEU A 78 14.37 -8.32 0.33
CA LEU A 78 13.77 -6.98 0.25
C LEU A 78 14.66 -5.99 -0.50
N GLU A 79 15.98 -6.02 -0.29
CA GLU A 79 16.90 -5.18 -1.06
C GLU A 79 16.93 -5.59 -2.54
N ARG A 80 16.84 -6.88 -2.86
CA ARG A 80 16.69 -7.35 -4.25
C ARG A 80 15.38 -6.85 -4.87
N MET A 81 14.25 -6.96 -4.16
CA MET A 81 12.96 -6.45 -4.62
C MET A 81 13.02 -4.97 -4.96
N LYS A 82 13.68 -4.14 -4.14
CA LYS A 82 13.88 -2.71 -4.42
C LYS A 82 14.66 -2.45 -5.72
N GLN A 83 15.61 -3.32 -6.08
CA GLN A 83 16.41 -3.19 -7.31
C GLN A 83 15.60 -3.50 -8.59
N HIS A 84 14.56 -4.34 -8.49
CA HIS A 84 13.72 -4.73 -9.64
C HIS A 84 12.68 -3.67 -10.04
N GLY A 85 12.67 -2.50 -9.38
CA GLY A 85 11.80 -1.37 -9.71
C GLY A 85 10.33 -1.60 -9.37
N SER A 86 9.46 -0.74 -9.89
CA SER A 86 8.02 -0.70 -9.60
C SER A 86 7.17 -1.69 -10.42
N GLN A 87 7.78 -2.55 -11.24
CA GLN A 87 7.06 -3.53 -12.03
C GLN A 87 6.62 -4.72 -11.17
N PHE A 88 5.31 -4.91 -11.07
CA PHE A 88 4.72 -5.95 -10.23
C PHE A 88 5.19 -7.36 -10.61
N GLU A 89 5.30 -7.67 -11.90
CA GLU A 89 5.74 -8.99 -12.39
C GLU A 89 7.15 -9.34 -11.89
N SER A 90 8.08 -8.38 -11.95
CA SER A 90 9.46 -8.55 -11.47
C SER A 90 9.52 -8.77 -9.96
N LEU A 91 8.62 -8.14 -9.19
CA LEU A 91 8.52 -8.36 -7.75
C LEU A 91 8.01 -9.77 -7.43
N VAL A 92 7.02 -10.25 -8.18
CA VAL A 92 6.49 -11.61 -8.05
C VAL A 92 7.59 -12.63 -8.38
N ASP A 93 8.29 -12.48 -9.50
CA ASP A 93 9.40 -13.36 -9.89
C ASP A 93 10.50 -13.37 -8.81
N ALA A 94 10.88 -12.19 -8.30
CA ALA A 94 11.85 -12.08 -7.24
C ALA A 94 11.42 -12.82 -5.96
N ILE A 95 10.13 -12.88 -5.65
CA ILE A 95 9.61 -13.61 -4.49
C ILE A 95 9.59 -15.11 -4.75
N VAL A 96 8.97 -15.57 -5.85
CA VAL A 96 8.72 -17.02 -6.08
C VAL A 96 10.00 -17.81 -6.35
N THR A 97 11.04 -17.16 -6.86
CA THR A 97 12.37 -17.76 -7.07
C THR A 97 13.27 -17.70 -5.83
N SER A 98 12.83 -17.05 -4.76
CA SER A 98 13.66 -16.84 -3.57
C SER A 98 13.80 -18.11 -2.70
N PRO A 99 14.91 -18.28 -1.98
CA PRO A 99 15.03 -19.32 -0.95
C PRO A 99 13.95 -19.21 0.14
N GLN A 100 13.54 -17.98 0.48
CA GLN A 100 12.52 -17.70 1.49
C GLN A 100 11.17 -18.33 1.10
N PHE A 101 10.83 -18.30 -0.18
CA PHE A 101 9.59 -18.87 -0.71
C PHE A 101 9.73 -20.37 -0.99
N THR A 102 10.77 -20.78 -1.73
CA THR A 102 10.95 -22.17 -2.18
C THR A 102 11.30 -23.16 -1.06
N ARG A 103 11.85 -22.67 0.05
CA ARG A 103 12.18 -23.49 1.23
C ARG A 103 11.23 -23.26 2.40
N ALA A 104 10.16 -22.49 2.19
CA ALA A 104 9.07 -22.41 3.15
C ALA A 104 8.44 -23.82 3.26
N ARG A 105 8.57 -24.42 4.43
CA ARG A 105 7.85 -25.65 4.81
C ARG A 105 6.64 -25.26 5.61
#